data_AF-A0A522UVA5-F1
#
_entry.id   AF-A0A522UVA5-F1
#
_cell.length_a   1.000
_cell.length_b   1.000
_cell.length_c   1.000
_cell.angle_alpha   90.00
_cell.angle_beta   90.00
_cell.angle_gamma   90.00
#
_symmetry.space_group_name_H-M   'P 1'
#
loop_
_entity.id
_entity.type
_entity.pdbx_description
1 polymer ?
#
loop_
_entity_poly.entity_id
_entity_poly.type
_entity_poly.pdbx_seq_one_letter_code
_entity_poly.pdbx_strand_id
1 'polypeptide(L)'
;MCTIGYHKQLNLIFKNRDKNIATGEVFVITKALIAVKSEGSNYYSLGVNKHSCAFAGAAVNTSKWTSLVLSGNIEEANGQSALENDGLVSPIITLSSQFNNMKSAEEMLKILLNGKHSYMGYNVILADREKAFHVELHRNNSHIKELQEDTIITNHFQYLEHGPKIKEEYPSSFNRLEIAGKELQKAVSIEDIFHMLKIQYGRADEDIWRTGTFSTISSTVVDIESHALYYSPVHDQDYARITGSIPPRGSENIFIEMSRYIDLPTYHNIERGHPFYIEMIEEIKSQIKNHYDLLKQGGLHDTKLSVLELGAGTGLCSLELLKYPFLALDVLEIDTECCKILAAHPEACTYNVIQGDAVSYCKRHSYDLVVSTFAHDHIHYNKRFAFAKNIFANLKKGGLYIMGGELLPYYSNDLDRKKALFKYHNYIIDLALRHDRVQLSELENNALKSGLDMVGDFKRHEAMFEEEMSSAGFTLMAKAKMGPLDRDDVGGVFVYTFSK
;
A
#
# COMPACT_ATOMS: atom_id res chain seq x y z
N MET A 1 -13.26 -0.78 25.82
CA MET A 1 -12.02 -0.06 26.16
C MET A 1 -11.17 0.01 24.91
N CYS A 2 -10.27 0.96 24.74
CA CYS A 2 -9.53 1.13 23.49
C CYS A 2 -8.21 1.87 23.74
N THR A 3 -7.24 1.67 22.86
CA THR A 3 -6.15 2.63 22.60
C THR A 3 -6.46 3.30 21.28
N ILE A 4 -6.43 4.63 21.21
CA ILE A 4 -6.53 5.38 19.96
C ILE A 4 -5.33 6.32 19.84
N GLY A 5 -4.97 6.70 18.62
CA GLY A 5 -3.89 7.66 18.44
C GLY A 5 -3.90 8.34 17.08
N TYR A 6 -3.08 9.37 16.99
CA TYR A 6 -2.83 10.17 15.81
C TYR A 6 -1.32 10.27 15.59
N HIS A 7 -0.88 10.00 14.37
CA HIS A 7 0.49 10.22 13.94
C HIS A 7 0.52 11.36 12.94
N LYS A 8 1.11 12.51 13.30
CA LYS A 8 1.10 13.73 12.52
C LYS A 8 1.88 13.59 11.22
N GLN A 9 3.11 13.06 11.29
CA GLN A 9 3.99 12.99 10.11
C GLN A 9 3.44 12.06 9.03
N LEU A 10 2.93 10.89 9.42
CA LEU A 10 2.33 9.91 8.53
C LEU A 10 0.84 10.17 8.23
N ASN A 11 0.25 11.18 8.89
CA ASN A 11 -1.18 11.51 8.83
C ASN A 11 -2.12 10.31 9.05
N LEU A 12 -1.87 9.56 10.13
CA LEU A 12 -2.59 8.33 10.46
C LEU A 12 -3.49 8.53 11.68
N ILE A 13 -4.66 7.90 11.66
CA ILE A 13 -5.44 7.59 12.88
C ILE A 13 -5.43 6.09 13.09
N PHE A 14 -5.26 5.63 14.32
CA PHE A 14 -5.29 4.21 14.63
C PHE A 14 -6.03 3.88 15.91
N LYS A 15 -6.40 2.61 16.05
CA LYS A 15 -7.20 2.09 17.15
C LYS A 15 -6.95 0.61 17.40
N ASN A 16 -6.62 0.28 18.65
CA ASN A 16 -6.89 -1.05 19.20
C ASN A 16 -8.24 -1.02 19.90
N ARG A 17 -9.10 -1.97 19.54
CA ARG A 17 -10.44 -2.07 20.10
C ARG A 17 -10.50 -3.23 21.08
N ASP A 18 -10.69 -2.90 22.35
CA ASP A 18 -10.70 -3.87 23.43
C ASP A 18 -12.11 -4.07 23.99
N LYS A 19 -12.48 -5.33 24.17
CA LYS A 19 -13.79 -5.70 24.69
C LYS A 19 -13.64 -6.78 25.75
N ASN A 20 -14.51 -6.72 26.76
CA ASN A 20 -14.67 -7.79 27.74
C ASN A 20 -15.51 -8.96 27.21
N ILE A 21 -16.23 -8.74 26.11
CA ILE A 21 -16.97 -9.77 25.37
C ILE A 21 -16.62 -9.61 23.90
N ALA A 22 -16.07 -10.67 23.28
CA ALA A 22 -15.73 -10.65 21.88
C ALA A 22 -16.97 -10.37 21.02
N THR A 23 -16.86 -9.44 20.08
CA THR A 23 -17.92 -9.13 19.11
C THR A 23 -17.31 -9.09 17.73
N GLY A 24 -18.01 -9.61 16.72
CA GLY A 24 -17.62 -9.45 15.32
C GLY A 24 -17.51 -7.97 14.92
N GLU A 25 -16.63 -7.71 13.96
CA GLU A 25 -16.50 -6.41 13.31
C GLU A 25 -17.00 -6.47 11.87
N VAL A 26 -17.63 -5.39 11.44
CA VAL A 26 -18.18 -5.23 10.10
C VAL A 26 -17.57 -4.00 9.46
N PHE A 27 -17.04 -4.17 8.25
CA PHE A 27 -16.58 -3.08 7.41
C PHE A 27 -17.75 -2.47 6.65
N VAL A 28 -17.84 -1.15 6.66
CA VAL A 28 -18.76 -0.40 5.81
C VAL A 28 -17.92 0.29 4.76
N ILE A 29 -17.95 -0.26 3.55
CA ILE A 29 -17.20 0.26 2.42
C ILE A 29 -18.20 0.77 1.39
N THR A 30 -18.13 2.07 1.12
CA THR A 30 -18.99 2.72 0.15
C THR A 30 -18.17 3.71 -0.66
N LYS A 31 -18.83 4.26 -1.67
CA LYS A 31 -18.32 5.41 -2.40
C LYS A 31 -18.01 6.63 -1.50
N ALA A 32 -18.69 6.75 -0.36
CA ALA A 32 -18.56 7.91 0.50
C ALA A 32 -17.58 7.74 1.65
N LEU A 33 -17.30 6.50 2.08
CA LEU A 33 -16.43 6.23 3.23
C LEU A 33 -15.94 4.79 3.28
N ILE A 34 -14.91 4.59 4.11
CA ILE A 34 -14.48 3.30 4.63
C ILE A 34 -14.49 3.40 6.16
N ALA A 35 -15.23 2.52 6.83
CA ALA A 35 -15.39 2.56 8.28
C ALA A 35 -15.53 1.17 8.89
N VAL A 36 -15.26 1.06 10.19
CA VAL A 36 -15.38 -0.17 10.97
C VAL A 36 -16.43 0.01 12.06
N LYS A 37 -17.32 -0.97 12.22
CA LYS A 37 -18.31 -1.00 13.29
C LYS A 37 -18.40 -2.36 13.95
N SER A 38 -18.95 -2.43 15.16
CA SER A 38 -19.40 -3.72 15.72
C SER A 38 -20.53 -4.28 14.88
N GLU A 39 -20.57 -5.60 14.73
CA GLU A 39 -21.75 -6.29 14.25
C GLU A 39 -22.99 -5.90 15.08
N GLY A 40 -24.12 -5.66 14.41
CA GLY A 40 -25.36 -5.19 15.03
C GLY A 40 -25.37 -3.72 15.46
N SER A 41 -24.23 -3.02 15.51
CA SER A 41 -24.21 -1.59 15.86
C SER A 41 -24.62 -0.69 14.69
N ASN A 42 -25.17 0.48 15.02
CA ASN A 42 -25.59 1.53 14.08
C ASN A 42 -24.60 2.71 14.01
N TYR A 43 -23.39 2.55 14.56
CA TYR A 43 -22.36 3.59 14.58
C TYR A 43 -21.00 3.01 14.22
N TYR A 44 -20.14 3.83 13.63
CA TYR A 44 -18.77 3.46 13.31
C TYR A 44 -17.88 3.70 14.53
N SER A 45 -16.94 2.81 14.80
CA SER A 45 -15.98 2.97 15.89
C SER A 45 -14.74 3.75 15.47
N LEU A 46 -14.46 3.75 14.17
CA LEU A 46 -13.41 4.48 13.46
C LEU A 46 -13.75 4.47 11.95
N GLY A 47 -13.32 5.49 11.21
CA GLY A 47 -13.44 5.50 9.75
C GLY A 47 -12.81 6.73 9.10
N VAL A 48 -12.76 6.71 7.77
CA VAL A 48 -12.38 7.83 6.90
C VAL A 48 -13.42 8.01 5.81
N ASN A 49 -13.78 9.26 5.48
CA ASN A 49 -14.72 9.56 4.40
C ASN A 49 -13.99 10.06 3.14
N LYS A 50 -14.75 10.25 2.05
CA LYS A 50 -14.26 10.74 0.75
C LYS A 50 -13.62 12.14 0.79
N HIS A 51 -13.74 12.86 1.90
CA HIS A 51 -13.17 14.19 2.10
C HIS A 51 -11.87 14.14 2.93
N SER A 52 -11.29 12.95 3.15
CA SER A 52 -10.15 12.77 4.06
C SER A 52 -10.46 13.20 5.50
N CYS A 53 -11.72 13.16 5.92
CA CYS A 53 -12.06 13.33 7.34
C CYS A 53 -12.06 11.95 7.99
N ALA A 54 -11.32 11.81 9.09
CA ALA A 54 -11.23 10.58 9.85
C ALA A 54 -11.51 10.82 11.34
N PHE A 55 -12.02 9.79 12.03
CA PHE A 55 -12.17 9.84 13.48
C PHE A 55 -11.94 8.47 14.12
N ALA A 56 -11.61 8.50 15.42
CA ALA A 56 -11.58 7.32 16.27
C ALA A 56 -12.08 7.66 17.68
N GLY A 57 -12.87 6.78 18.28
CA GLY A 57 -13.43 6.97 19.63
C GLY A 57 -12.97 5.93 20.65
N ALA A 58 -12.76 6.36 21.89
CA ALA A 58 -12.52 5.52 23.06
C ALA A 58 -13.47 5.92 24.20
N ALA A 59 -14.32 4.99 24.64
CA ALA A 59 -15.22 5.24 25.76
C ALA A 59 -14.45 5.42 27.08
N VAL A 60 -14.96 6.29 27.95
CA VAL A 60 -14.45 6.56 29.30
C VAL A 60 -15.57 6.25 30.30
N ASN A 61 -15.42 5.11 30.98
CA ASN A 61 -16.33 4.65 32.03
C ASN A 61 -15.78 5.06 33.40
N THR A 62 -16.59 4.98 34.45
CA THR A 62 -16.13 5.30 35.82
C THR A 62 -15.17 4.25 36.38
N SER A 63 -14.42 4.63 37.41
CA SER A 63 -13.58 3.72 38.21
C SER A 63 -14.40 2.57 38.80
N LYS A 64 -15.65 2.86 39.24
CA LYS A 64 -16.57 1.85 39.78
C LYS A 64 -16.95 0.81 38.73
N TRP A 65 -17.37 1.24 37.54
CA TRP A 65 -17.68 0.31 36.45
C TRP A 65 -16.46 -0.55 36.10
N THR A 66 -15.29 0.07 36.01
CA THR A 66 -14.05 -0.60 35.64
C THR A 66 -13.66 -1.67 36.66
N SER A 67 -13.75 -1.35 37.95
CA SER A 67 -13.49 -2.29 39.05
C SER A 67 -14.43 -3.49 39.02
N LEU A 68 -15.73 -3.29 38.73
CA LEU A 68 -16.70 -4.38 38.61
C LEU A 68 -16.35 -5.34 37.45
N VAL A 69 -15.99 -4.81 36.28
CA VAL A 69 -15.59 -5.66 35.14
C VAL A 69 -14.31 -6.44 35.45
N LEU A 70 -13.29 -5.79 36.02
CA LEU A 70 -12.03 -6.44 36.40
C LEU A 70 -12.22 -7.52 37.48
N SER A 71 -13.24 -7.38 38.31
CA SER A 71 -13.60 -8.37 39.34
C SER A 71 -14.49 -9.50 38.81
N GLY A 72 -14.87 -9.49 37.53
CA GLY A 72 -15.76 -10.48 36.92
C GLY A 72 -17.26 -10.25 37.16
N ASN A 73 -17.66 -9.15 37.81
CA ASN A 73 -19.05 -8.82 38.13
C ASN A 73 -19.76 -8.14 36.95
N ILE A 74 -19.90 -8.88 35.83
CA ILE A 74 -20.39 -8.32 34.55
C ILE A 74 -21.83 -7.78 34.65
N GLU A 75 -22.72 -8.45 35.38
CA GLU A 75 -24.11 -8.01 35.53
C GLU A 75 -24.21 -6.67 36.30
N GLU A 76 -23.49 -6.56 37.43
CA GLU A 76 -23.42 -5.31 38.19
C GLU A 76 -22.75 -4.20 37.38
N ALA A 77 -21.72 -4.52 36.60
CA ALA A 77 -21.09 -3.55 35.69
C ALA A 77 -22.08 -3.06 34.63
N ASN A 78 -22.91 -3.93 34.06
CA ASN A 78 -23.95 -3.54 33.11
C ASN A 78 -25.00 -2.64 33.77
N GLY A 79 -25.45 -2.97 34.99
CA GLY A 79 -26.36 -2.14 35.76
C GLY A 79 -25.77 -0.75 36.07
N GLN A 80 -24.50 -0.71 36.47
CA GLN A 80 -23.78 0.54 36.71
C GLN A 80 -23.65 1.37 35.43
N SER A 81 -23.32 0.75 34.30
CA SER A 81 -23.24 1.42 33.00
C SER A 81 -24.58 2.00 32.55
N ALA A 82 -25.68 1.27 32.77
CA ALA A 82 -27.02 1.74 32.42
C ALA A 82 -27.42 2.94 33.29
N LEU A 83 -27.15 2.89 34.59
CA LEU A 83 -27.43 3.98 35.53
C LEU A 83 -26.62 5.25 35.20
N GLU A 84 -25.33 5.11 34.90
CA GLU A 84 -24.44 6.25 34.63
C GLU A 84 -24.75 6.94 33.31
N ASN A 85 -25.20 6.17 32.32
CA ASN A 85 -25.46 6.64 30.97
C ASN A 85 -26.94 6.90 30.69
N ASP A 86 -27.80 6.87 31.71
CA ASP A 86 -29.22 7.18 31.57
C ASP A 86 -29.43 8.60 31.01
N GLY A 87 -30.23 8.70 29.96
CA GLY A 87 -30.47 9.94 29.21
C GLY A 87 -29.28 10.48 28.42
N LEU A 88 -28.13 9.79 28.39
CA LEU A 88 -26.94 10.22 27.64
C LEU A 88 -26.88 9.58 26.25
N VAL A 89 -26.28 10.31 25.31
CA VAL A 89 -26.08 9.85 23.93
C VAL A 89 -24.60 9.56 23.68
N SER A 90 -24.27 8.51 22.93
CA SER A 90 -22.89 8.31 22.48
C SER A 90 -22.53 9.34 21.40
N PRO A 91 -21.45 10.14 21.58
CA PRO A 91 -21.05 11.14 20.58
C PRO A 91 -20.65 10.50 19.24
N ILE A 92 -20.22 9.24 19.28
CA ILE A 92 -19.86 8.49 18.10
C ILE A 92 -21.08 8.15 17.22
N ILE A 93 -22.27 7.98 17.81
CA ILE A 93 -23.53 7.84 17.06
C ILE A 93 -23.82 9.14 16.31
N THR A 94 -23.68 10.29 16.99
CA THR A 94 -23.88 11.62 16.38
C THR A 94 -22.96 11.82 15.18
N LEU A 95 -21.66 11.54 15.33
CA LEU A 95 -20.71 11.61 14.21
C LEU A 95 -21.10 10.66 13.07
N SER A 96 -21.33 9.39 13.39
CA SER A 96 -21.59 8.35 12.38
C SER A 96 -22.80 8.68 11.49
N SER A 97 -23.83 9.30 12.05
CA SER A 97 -25.05 9.68 11.32
C SER A 97 -24.82 10.70 10.19
N GLN A 98 -23.77 11.53 10.32
CA GLN A 98 -23.48 12.64 9.40
C GLN A 98 -22.12 12.48 8.70
N PHE A 99 -21.35 11.44 9.05
CA PHE A 99 -19.95 11.29 8.66
C PHE A 99 -19.70 11.34 7.15
N ASN A 100 -20.61 10.82 6.33
CA ASN A 100 -20.50 10.81 4.87
C ASN A 100 -20.33 12.20 4.23
N ASN A 101 -20.81 13.26 4.90
CA ASN A 101 -20.93 14.60 4.32
C ASN A 101 -19.98 15.63 4.95
N MET A 102 -19.29 15.27 6.03
CA MET A 102 -18.36 16.16 6.74
C MET A 102 -17.11 16.41 5.90
N LYS A 103 -16.70 17.67 5.79
CA LYS A 103 -15.61 18.10 4.88
C LYS A 103 -14.33 18.54 5.59
N SER A 104 -14.36 18.68 6.91
CA SER A 104 -13.20 19.04 7.72
C SER A 104 -13.32 18.51 9.15
N ALA A 105 -12.20 18.43 9.85
CA ALA A 105 -12.13 18.12 11.26
C ALA A 105 -12.85 19.17 12.13
N GLU A 106 -12.84 20.44 11.74
CA GLU A 106 -13.63 21.47 12.42
C GLU A 106 -15.13 21.30 12.23
N GLU A 107 -15.57 20.81 11.08
CA GLU A 107 -16.99 20.48 10.88
C GLU A 107 -17.41 19.32 11.79
N MET A 108 -16.57 18.29 11.91
CA MET A 108 -16.79 17.19 12.87
C MET A 108 -16.87 17.73 14.32
N LEU A 109 -15.95 18.63 14.68
CA LEU A 109 -15.89 19.26 15.99
C LEU A 109 -17.16 20.09 16.27
N LYS A 110 -17.60 20.91 15.31
CA LYS A 110 -18.84 21.71 15.42
C LYS A 110 -20.07 20.83 15.62
N ILE A 111 -20.15 19.69 14.94
CA ILE A 111 -21.27 18.75 15.07
C ILE A 111 -21.34 18.18 16.50
N LEU A 112 -20.19 17.86 17.09
CA LEU A 112 -20.15 17.41 18.48
C LEU A 112 -20.55 18.52 19.46
N LEU A 113 -19.97 19.71 19.33
CA LEU A 113 -20.15 20.80 20.30
C LEU A 113 -21.51 21.51 20.20
N ASN A 114 -22.08 21.61 19.00
CA ASN A 114 -23.38 22.26 18.79
C ASN A 114 -24.56 21.29 18.95
N GLY A 115 -24.29 20.01 19.17
CA GLY A 115 -25.31 19.03 19.48
C GLY A 115 -26.05 19.41 20.77
N LYS A 116 -27.39 19.37 20.76
CA LYS A 116 -28.21 19.59 21.97
C LYS A 116 -28.23 18.35 22.88
N HIS A 117 -27.19 17.53 22.84
CA HIS A 117 -27.13 16.23 23.49
C HIS A 117 -26.23 16.30 24.72
N SER A 118 -26.63 15.62 25.80
CA SER A 118 -25.72 15.28 26.88
C SER A 118 -24.99 13.99 26.51
N TYR A 119 -23.67 14.01 26.46
CA TYR A 119 -22.88 12.89 25.96
C TYR A 119 -22.45 11.91 27.04
N MET A 120 -22.37 10.63 26.68
CA MET A 120 -21.61 9.64 27.44
C MET A 120 -20.12 10.01 27.46
N GLY A 121 -19.36 9.49 28.44
CA GLY A 121 -17.91 9.71 28.53
C GLY A 121 -17.14 9.15 27.32
N TYR A 122 -16.53 10.01 26.51
CA TYR A 122 -15.70 9.61 25.37
C TYR A 122 -14.50 10.52 25.15
N ASN A 123 -13.37 9.89 24.84
CA ASN A 123 -12.25 10.48 24.11
C ASN A 123 -12.48 10.29 22.60
N VAL A 124 -12.34 11.35 21.82
CA VAL A 124 -12.48 11.30 20.36
C VAL A 124 -11.30 12.01 19.71
N ILE A 125 -10.65 11.34 18.75
CA ILE A 125 -9.74 12.00 17.81
C ILE A 125 -10.52 12.29 16.54
N LEU A 126 -10.45 13.54 16.07
CA LEU A 126 -10.96 14.02 14.80
C LEU A 126 -9.77 14.49 13.98
N ALA A 127 -9.64 14.09 12.72
CA ALA A 127 -8.58 14.61 11.87
C ALA A 127 -9.00 14.75 10.42
N ASP A 128 -8.36 15.67 9.73
CA ASP A 128 -8.29 15.74 8.28
C ASP A 128 -6.83 15.92 7.83
N ARG A 129 -6.61 16.37 6.60
CA ARG A 129 -5.25 16.57 6.06
C ARG A 129 -4.50 17.71 6.74
N GLU A 130 -5.22 18.68 7.27
CA GLU A 130 -4.63 19.91 7.80
C GLU A 130 -4.52 19.83 9.33
N LYS A 131 -5.59 19.40 9.99
CA LYS A 131 -5.75 19.50 11.43
C LYS A 131 -6.21 18.21 12.08
N ALA A 132 -5.87 18.09 13.36
CA ALA A 132 -6.38 17.06 14.23
C ALA A 132 -6.76 17.63 15.59
N PHE A 133 -7.80 17.08 16.20
CA PHE A 133 -8.31 17.47 17.51
C PHE A 133 -8.50 16.24 18.39
N HIS A 134 -8.09 16.37 19.66
CA HIS A 134 -8.57 15.52 20.74
C HIS A 134 -9.72 16.22 21.45
N VAL A 135 -10.84 15.51 21.57
CA VAL A 135 -12.05 15.99 22.22
C VAL A 135 -12.42 15.04 23.35
N GLU A 136 -12.49 15.58 24.57
CA GLU A 136 -13.09 14.91 25.72
C GLU A 136 -14.54 15.37 25.86
N LEU A 137 -15.47 14.43 26.04
CA LEU A 137 -16.91 14.71 26.12
C LEU A 137 -17.53 13.96 27.29
N HIS A 138 -18.25 14.67 28.17
CA HIS A 138 -19.11 14.05 29.17
C HIS A 138 -20.21 15.01 29.62
N ARG A 139 -21.47 14.56 29.54
CA ARG A 139 -22.68 15.35 29.77
C ARG A 139 -22.65 16.60 28.89
N ASN A 140 -22.67 17.77 29.51
CA ASN A 140 -22.65 19.07 28.83
C ASN A 140 -21.25 19.72 28.87
N ASN A 141 -20.23 18.98 29.31
CA ASN A 141 -18.86 19.46 29.38
C ASN A 141 -18.04 18.88 28.23
N SER A 142 -17.16 19.70 27.69
CA SER A 142 -16.19 19.30 26.70
C SER A 142 -14.83 19.95 26.95
N HIS A 143 -13.78 19.26 26.56
CA HIS A 143 -12.44 19.81 26.45
C HIS A 143 -11.90 19.54 25.06
N ILE A 144 -11.20 20.50 24.46
CA ILE A 144 -10.70 20.43 23.09
C ILE A 144 -9.24 20.80 23.10
N LYS A 145 -8.41 19.93 22.52
CA LYS A 145 -6.99 20.17 22.27
C LYS A 145 -6.69 19.94 20.80
N GLU A 146 -6.14 20.94 20.12
CA GLU A 146 -5.60 20.74 18.76
C GLU A 146 -4.29 19.94 18.87
N LEU A 147 -4.13 18.92 18.03
CA LEU A 147 -2.99 18.01 18.05
C LEU A 147 -1.93 18.49 17.06
N GLN A 148 -0.86 19.05 17.60
CA GLN A 148 0.31 19.51 16.82
C GLN A 148 1.41 18.44 16.73
N GLU A 149 1.27 17.34 17.46
CA GLU A 149 2.27 16.30 17.64
C GLU A 149 1.61 14.91 17.68
N ASP A 150 2.44 13.87 17.57
CA ASP A 150 2.01 12.48 17.68
C ASP A 150 1.38 12.23 19.07
N THR A 151 0.19 11.65 19.09
CA THR A 151 -0.64 11.59 20.30
C THR A 151 -1.23 10.21 20.49
N ILE A 152 -1.14 9.68 21.72
CA ILE A 152 -1.87 8.49 22.19
C ILE A 152 -2.91 8.91 23.21
N ILE A 153 -4.11 8.31 23.11
CA ILE A 153 -5.20 8.48 24.07
C ILE A 153 -5.79 7.11 24.41
N THR A 154 -6.13 6.89 25.69
CA THR A 154 -6.76 5.66 26.18
C THR A 154 -8.12 5.96 26.82
N ASN A 155 -8.52 5.26 27.88
CA ASN A 155 -9.87 5.26 28.43
C ASN A 155 -9.98 6.08 29.73
N HIS A 156 -9.26 7.18 29.82
CA HIS A 156 -9.37 8.14 30.92
C HIS A 156 -9.29 9.56 30.37
N PHE A 157 -9.85 10.51 31.11
CA PHE A 157 -9.77 11.92 30.77
C PHE A 157 -8.56 12.58 31.41
N GLN A 158 -7.88 13.43 30.64
CA GLN A 158 -6.83 14.30 31.11
C GLN A 158 -7.42 15.55 31.77
N TYR A 159 -8.54 16.08 31.28
CA TYR A 159 -9.04 17.40 31.69
C TYR A 159 -10.43 17.37 32.33
N LEU A 160 -11.36 16.53 31.85
CA LEU A 160 -12.71 16.45 32.41
C LEU A 160 -12.77 15.60 33.68
N GLU A 161 -13.51 16.05 34.70
CA GLU A 161 -13.73 15.34 35.97
C GLU A 161 -14.70 14.15 35.84
N HIS A 162 -14.30 13.12 35.08
CA HIS A 162 -15.02 11.85 34.94
C HIS A 162 -14.06 10.72 34.58
N GLY A 163 -14.41 9.49 34.99
CA GLY A 163 -13.57 8.32 34.77
C GLY A 163 -12.37 8.23 35.73
N PRO A 164 -11.47 7.26 35.51
CA PRO A 164 -10.24 7.11 36.27
C PRO A 164 -9.36 8.36 36.16
N LYS A 165 -8.82 8.81 37.29
CA LYS A 165 -7.91 9.95 37.41
C LYS A 165 -6.50 9.54 37.81
N ILE A 166 -6.37 8.39 38.47
CA ILE A 166 -5.08 7.84 38.88
C ILE A 166 -4.91 6.40 38.40
N LYS A 167 -3.65 5.95 38.34
CA LYS A 167 -3.27 4.64 37.81
C LYS A 167 -3.96 3.50 38.54
N GLU A 168 -4.14 3.61 39.85
CA GLU A 168 -4.72 2.59 40.72
C GLU A 168 -6.20 2.30 40.39
N GLU A 169 -6.92 3.29 39.85
CA GLU A 169 -8.33 3.13 39.48
C GLU A 169 -8.51 2.37 38.16
N TYR A 170 -7.53 2.47 37.25
CA TYR A 170 -7.52 1.66 36.03
C TYR A 170 -6.12 1.49 35.43
N PRO A 171 -5.29 0.56 35.95
CA PRO A 171 -3.87 0.46 35.59
C PRO A 171 -3.61 0.31 34.08
N SER A 172 -4.43 -0.51 33.40
CA SER A 172 -4.35 -0.73 31.96
C SER A 172 -4.40 0.55 31.13
N SER A 173 -5.25 1.53 31.48
CA SER A 173 -5.38 2.79 30.74
C SER A 173 -4.07 3.57 30.71
N PHE A 174 -3.43 3.67 31.88
CA PHE A 174 -2.23 4.47 32.08
C PHE A 174 -0.99 3.74 31.54
N ASN A 175 -0.91 2.42 31.75
CA ASN A 175 0.18 1.61 31.22
C ASN A 175 0.19 1.61 29.67
N ARG A 176 -0.97 1.40 29.03
CA ARG A 176 -1.06 1.48 27.55
C ARG A 176 -0.71 2.86 27.02
N LEU A 177 -1.13 3.93 27.70
CA LEU A 177 -0.77 5.30 27.35
C LEU A 177 0.75 5.50 27.38
N GLU A 178 1.40 5.07 28.45
CA GLU A 178 2.85 5.20 28.62
C GLU A 178 3.63 4.37 27.59
N ILE A 179 3.27 3.09 27.42
CA ILE A 179 3.95 2.17 26.50
C ILE A 179 3.79 2.65 25.06
N ALA A 180 2.54 2.87 24.61
CA ALA A 180 2.29 3.29 23.24
C ALA A 180 2.87 4.68 22.97
N GLY A 181 2.87 5.58 23.95
CA GLY A 181 3.50 6.89 23.81
C GLY A 181 5.01 6.79 23.53
N LYS A 182 5.73 5.90 24.22
CA LYS A 182 7.17 5.68 24.01
C LYS A 182 7.48 5.09 22.64
N GLU A 183 6.65 4.17 22.15
CA GLU A 183 6.86 3.52 20.86
C GLU A 183 6.42 4.39 19.69
N LEU A 184 5.37 5.19 19.86
CA LEU A 184 4.89 6.13 18.84
C LEU A 184 5.98 7.13 18.45
N GLN A 185 6.78 7.61 19.41
CA GLN A 185 7.89 8.54 19.15
C GLN A 185 9.03 7.95 18.31
N LYS A 186 9.09 6.61 18.19
CA LYS A 186 10.09 5.92 17.37
C LYS A 186 9.56 5.57 15.97
N ALA A 187 8.26 5.67 15.77
CA ALA A 187 7.63 5.28 14.52
C ALA A 187 7.97 6.28 13.41
N VAL A 188 8.46 5.77 12.29
CA VAL A 188 8.75 6.55 11.08
C VAL A 188 8.05 5.99 9.85
N SER A 189 7.40 4.83 9.99
CA SER A 189 6.65 4.12 8.95
C SER A 189 5.30 3.63 9.48
N ILE A 190 4.41 3.24 8.56
CA ILE A 190 3.12 2.63 8.95
C ILE A 190 3.32 1.24 9.57
N GLU A 191 4.37 0.52 9.16
CA GLU A 191 4.77 -0.77 9.73
C GLU A 191 5.22 -0.64 11.18
N ASP A 192 5.88 0.46 11.56
CA ASP A 192 6.19 0.73 12.98
C ASP A 192 4.92 0.89 13.81
N ILE A 193 3.88 1.50 13.24
CA ILE A 193 2.56 1.62 13.88
C ILE A 193 1.89 0.25 14.00
N PHE A 194 1.97 -0.58 12.97
CA PHE A 194 1.46 -1.95 13.03
C PHE A 194 2.15 -2.75 14.13
N HIS A 195 3.48 -2.64 14.23
CA HIS A 195 4.25 -3.30 15.28
C HIS A 195 3.87 -2.80 16.67
N MET A 196 3.85 -1.48 16.87
CA MET A 196 3.44 -0.85 18.14
C MET A 196 2.09 -1.37 18.62
N LEU A 197 1.10 -1.44 17.73
CA LEU A 197 -0.26 -1.86 18.05
C LEU A 197 -0.38 -3.35 18.40
N LYS A 198 0.67 -4.14 18.17
CA LYS A 198 0.73 -5.56 18.51
C LYS A 198 1.57 -5.88 19.75
N ILE A 199 2.19 -4.89 20.39
CA ILE A 199 3.11 -5.15 21.51
C ILE A 199 2.44 -5.90 22.67
N GLN A 200 3.13 -6.95 23.12
CA GLN A 200 2.81 -7.75 24.31
C GLN A 200 4.05 -7.92 25.18
N TYR A 201 3.91 -7.69 26.49
CA TYR A 201 4.93 -7.93 27.51
C TYR A 201 4.52 -9.05 28.48
N GLY A 202 3.49 -9.82 28.15
CA GLY A 202 2.97 -10.89 29.00
C GLY A 202 2.10 -10.40 30.15
N ARG A 203 1.64 -9.13 30.10
CA ARG A 203 0.70 -8.55 31.07
C ARG A 203 -0.66 -8.44 30.41
N ALA A 204 -1.43 -9.53 30.45
CA ALA A 204 -2.62 -9.75 29.63
C ALA A 204 -3.61 -8.55 29.55
N ASP A 205 -3.79 -7.79 30.64
CA ASP A 205 -4.68 -6.62 30.67
C ASP A 205 -3.99 -5.26 30.44
N GLU A 206 -2.67 -5.19 30.54
CA GLU A 206 -1.89 -3.94 30.45
C GLU A 206 -1.17 -3.75 29.12
N ASP A 207 -1.04 -4.83 28.34
CA ASP A 207 -0.41 -4.81 27.02
C ASP A 207 -1.21 -3.97 26.00
N ILE A 208 -0.56 -3.54 24.92
CA ILE A 208 -1.25 -2.81 23.84
C ILE A 208 -2.20 -3.75 23.12
N TRP A 209 -1.74 -4.97 22.79
CA TRP A 209 -2.60 -6.07 22.34
C TRP A 209 -2.99 -6.95 23.52
N ARG A 210 -4.21 -6.77 24.01
CA ARG A 210 -4.69 -7.39 25.26
C ARG A 210 -5.25 -8.78 25.05
N THR A 211 -5.07 -9.62 26.05
CA THR A 211 -5.54 -11.02 26.10
C THR A 211 -6.22 -11.38 27.43
N GLY A 212 -6.41 -10.42 28.34
CA GLY A 212 -6.96 -10.60 29.68
C GLY A 212 -8.47 -10.40 29.79
N THR A 213 -8.94 -9.81 30.90
CA THR A 213 -10.36 -9.48 31.14
C THR A 213 -10.97 -8.67 30.00
N PHE A 214 -10.17 -7.82 29.36
CA PHE A 214 -10.49 -7.35 28.03
C PHE A 214 -9.47 -7.89 27.03
N SER A 215 -9.98 -8.35 25.89
CA SER A 215 -9.18 -8.78 24.75
C SER A 215 -9.26 -7.74 23.64
N THR A 216 -8.15 -7.50 22.96
CA THR A 216 -8.15 -6.75 21.69
C THR A 216 -8.83 -7.61 20.64
N ILE A 217 -10.01 -7.17 20.19
CA ILE A 217 -10.81 -7.89 19.18
C ILE A 217 -10.42 -7.49 17.75
N SER A 218 -9.74 -6.35 17.62
CA SER A 218 -9.19 -5.86 16.37
C SER A 218 -8.20 -4.72 16.59
N SER A 219 -7.33 -4.55 15.62
CA SER A 219 -6.55 -3.34 15.43
C SER A 219 -6.82 -2.76 14.04
N THR A 220 -6.96 -1.44 13.98
CA THR A 220 -7.24 -0.71 12.76
C THR A 220 -6.35 0.52 12.64
N VAL A 221 -5.83 0.76 11.44
CA VAL A 221 -5.10 1.98 11.08
C VAL A 221 -5.76 2.59 9.84
N VAL A 222 -5.97 3.89 9.85
CA VAL A 222 -6.51 4.68 8.76
C VAL A 222 -5.44 5.65 8.30
N ASP A 223 -5.15 5.59 7.01
CA ASP A 223 -4.35 6.58 6.31
C ASP A 223 -5.29 7.63 5.72
N ILE A 224 -5.18 8.85 6.24
CA ILE A 224 -6.04 9.97 5.87
C ILE A 224 -5.72 10.47 4.45
N GLU A 225 -4.45 10.38 4.04
CA GLU A 225 -4.00 10.86 2.74
C GLU A 225 -4.45 9.94 1.62
N SER A 226 -4.26 8.63 1.79
CA SER A 226 -4.59 7.62 0.77
C SER A 226 -6.00 7.03 0.87
N HIS A 227 -6.78 7.44 1.88
CA HIS A 227 -8.10 6.87 2.22
C HIS A 227 -8.06 5.35 2.43
N ALA A 228 -6.92 4.82 2.88
CA ALA A 228 -6.76 3.40 3.12
C ALA A 228 -7.12 3.04 4.56
N LEU A 229 -7.71 1.86 4.72
CA LEU A 229 -7.93 1.24 6.02
C LEU A 229 -7.16 -0.07 6.07
N TYR A 230 -6.38 -0.25 7.12
CA TYR A 230 -5.61 -1.44 7.42
C TYR A 230 -6.17 -2.08 8.67
N TYR A 231 -6.28 -3.40 8.67
CA TYR A 231 -6.98 -4.14 9.70
C TYR A 231 -6.27 -5.44 10.06
N SER A 232 -6.20 -5.73 11.35
CA SER A 232 -5.76 -7.03 11.87
C SER A 232 -6.78 -7.52 12.93
N PRO A 233 -7.40 -8.70 12.75
CA PRO A 233 -8.35 -9.26 13.71
C PRO A 233 -7.67 -10.00 14.86
N VAL A 234 -6.45 -10.47 14.67
CA VAL A 234 -5.71 -11.33 15.61
C VAL A 234 -4.23 -10.95 15.62
N HIS A 235 -3.60 -11.11 16.78
CA HIS A 235 -2.23 -10.66 17.04
C HIS A 235 -1.23 -11.17 15.98
N ASP A 236 -1.27 -12.46 15.68
CA ASP A 236 -0.30 -13.13 14.79
C ASP A 236 -0.58 -12.92 13.29
N GLN A 237 -1.65 -12.22 12.93
CA GLN A 237 -2.00 -11.96 11.53
C GLN A 237 -1.58 -10.56 11.12
N ASP A 238 -0.82 -10.44 10.04
CA ASP A 238 -0.45 -9.15 9.45
C ASP A 238 -1.65 -8.27 9.11
N TYR A 239 -1.40 -6.96 9.04
CA TYR A 239 -2.43 -6.02 8.66
C TYR A 239 -2.82 -6.24 7.19
N ALA A 240 -4.09 -6.53 6.97
CA ALA A 240 -4.67 -6.56 5.64
C ALA A 240 -5.21 -5.17 5.29
N ARG A 241 -4.93 -4.69 4.08
CA ARG A 241 -5.60 -3.51 3.54
C ARG A 241 -7.04 -3.87 3.16
N ILE A 242 -8.00 -3.17 3.71
CA ILE A 242 -9.43 -3.34 3.41
C ILE A 242 -9.76 -2.51 2.17
N THR A 243 -10.03 -3.19 1.05
CA THR A 243 -10.39 -2.58 -0.22
C THR A 243 -11.86 -2.83 -0.55
N GLY A 244 -12.58 -1.78 -0.95
CA GLY A 244 -13.94 -1.91 -1.52
C GLY A 244 -14.36 -0.75 -2.43
N SER A 245 -13.39 0.05 -2.90
CA SER A 245 -13.46 1.20 -3.84
C SER A 245 -14.26 2.44 -3.37
N ILE A 246 -13.67 3.65 -3.31
CA ILE A 246 -13.16 4.45 -4.46
C ILE A 246 -11.68 4.84 -4.35
N PRO A 247 -10.93 4.78 -5.47
CA PRO A 247 -9.88 5.75 -5.78
C PRO A 247 -10.36 6.75 -6.86
N PRO A 248 -10.35 8.09 -6.62
CA PRO A 248 -10.40 9.06 -7.72
C PRO A 248 -9.16 9.96 -7.74
N ARG A 249 -8.46 9.92 -8.89
CA ARG A 249 -7.27 10.69 -9.32
C ARG A 249 -6.27 11.09 -8.22
N GLY A 250 -5.16 10.34 -8.16
CA GLY A 250 -4.03 10.58 -7.27
C GLY A 250 -3.59 9.36 -6.46
N SER A 251 -4.17 8.17 -6.69
CA SER A 251 -3.83 6.90 -6.04
C SER A 251 -2.46 6.32 -6.49
N GLU A 252 -1.45 7.17 -6.53
CA GLU A 252 -0.24 7.00 -7.34
C GLU A 252 1.05 6.82 -6.52
N ASN A 253 0.95 6.80 -5.19
CA ASN A 253 2.12 6.95 -4.33
C ASN A 253 2.37 5.82 -3.32
N ILE A 254 1.70 4.68 -3.42
CA ILE A 254 2.13 3.48 -2.69
C ILE A 254 2.69 2.50 -3.70
N PHE A 255 3.98 2.64 -3.99
CA PHE A 255 4.74 1.64 -4.71
C PHE A 255 4.82 0.40 -3.82
N ILE A 256 4.34 -0.73 -4.29
CA ILE A 256 4.47 -2.02 -3.60
C ILE A 256 5.61 -2.76 -4.28
N GLU A 257 6.71 -2.97 -3.56
CA GLU A 257 7.80 -3.83 -4.00
C GLU A 257 7.28 -5.23 -4.36
N MET A 258 7.83 -5.84 -5.42
CA MET A 258 7.38 -7.12 -5.95
C MET A 258 7.46 -8.23 -4.89
N SER A 259 8.50 -8.20 -4.07
CA SER A 259 8.76 -9.10 -2.94
C SER A 259 7.67 -9.10 -1.88
N ARG A 260 6.79 -8.09 -1.85
CA ARG A 260 5.68 -8.00 -0.89
C ARG A 260 4.48 -8.87 -1.28
N TYR A 261 4.40 -9.33 -2.53
CA TYR A 261 3.27 -10.12 -3.01
C TYR A 261 3.66 -11.30 -3.94
N ILE A 262 4.94 -11.44 -4.30
CA ILE A 262 5.48 -12.57 -5.07
C ILE A 262 6.62 -13.22 -4.29
N ASP A 263 6.61 -14.55 -4.22
CA ASP A 263 7.74 -15.33 -3.72
C ASP A 263 8.91 -15.29 -4.71
N LEU A 264 9.92 -14.46 -4.43
CA LEU A 264 11.03 -14.21 -5.34
C LEU A 264 11.82 -15.47 -5.76
N PRO A 265 12.10 -16.44 -4.86
CA PRO A 265 12.77 -17.68 -5.26
C PRO A 265 11.95 -18.50 -6.25
N THR A 266 10.64 -18.65 -6.02
CA THR A 266 9.75 -19.33 -6.97
C THR A 266 9.72 -18.59 -8.30
N TYR A 267 9.50 -17.26 -8.26
CA TYR A 267 9.50 -16.40 -9.45
C TYR A 267 10.77 -16.58 -10.30
N HIS A 268 11.95 -16.46 -9.69
CA HIS A 268 13.23 -16.60 -10.38
C HIS A 268 13.37 -17.94 -11.14
N ASN A 269 12.86 -19.02 -10.54
CA ASN A 269 12.97 -20.36 -11.12
C ASN A 269 11.98 -20.62 -12.25
N ILE A 270 10.80 -19.98 -12.24
CA ILE A 270 9.72 -20.28 -13.19
C ILE A 270 9.59 -19.26 -14.32
N GLU A 271 10.05 -18.03 -14.13
CA GLU A 271 9.81 -16.93 -15.07
C GLU A 271 10.46 -17.15 -16.44
N ARG A 272 11.62 -17.84 -16.50
CA ARG A 272 12.22 -18.25 -17.78
C ARG A 272 11.30 -19.17 -18.60
N GLY A 273 10.36 -19.83 -17.93
CA GLY A 273 9.29 -20.63 -18.52
C GLY A 273 8.05 -19.84 -18.89
N HIS A 274 8.00 -18.52 -18.68
CA HIS A 274 6.90 -17.69 -19.15
C HIS A 274 6.76 -17.80 -20.67
N PRO A 275 5.55 -18.01 -21.23
CA PRO A 275 5.37 -18.09 -22.67
C PRO A 275 6.00 -16.89 -23.39
N PHE A 276 6.75 -17.17 -24.45
CA PHE A 276 7.44 -16.20 -25.30
C PHE A 276 8.61 -15.43 -24.65
N TYR A 277 9.00 -15.76 -23.41
CA TYR A 277 10.13 -15.10 -22.74
C TYR A 277 11.46 -15.31 -23.48
N ILE A 278 11.73 -16.55 -23.90
CA ILE A 278 12.99 -16.90 -24.57
C ILE A 278 13.09 -16.15 -25.91
N GLU A 279 12.00 -16.16 -26.68
CA GLU A 279 11.89 -15.46 -27.96
C GLU A 279 12.10 -13.95 -27.79
N MET A 280 11.50 -13.36 -26.76
CA MET A 280 11.70 -11.95 -26.40
C MET A 280 13.16 -11.63 -26.08
N ILE A 281 13.81 -12.45 -25.26
CA ILE A 281 15.22 -12.24 -24.90
C ILE A 281 16.14 -12.39 -26.12
N GLU A 282 15.91 -13.37 -26.99
CA GLU A 282 16.70 -13.52 -28.21
C GLU A 282 16.54 -12.33 -29.17
N GLU A 283 15.33 -11.78 -29.29
CA GLU A 283 15.10 -10.59 -30.09
C GLU A 283 15.77 -9.34 -29.47
N ILE A 284 15.72 -9.16 -28.15
CA ILE A 284 16.47 -8.08 -27.47
C ILE A 284 17.97 -8.19 -27.76
N LYS A 285 18.54 -9.41 -27.62
CA LYS A 285 19.95 -9.68 -27.89
C LYS A 285 20.32 -9.39 -29.35
N SER A 286 19.44 -9.75 -30.28
CA SER A 286 19.58 -9.44 -31.71
C SER A 286 19.67 -7.94 -31.96
N GLN A 287 18.75 -7.16 -31.39
CA GLN A 287 18.74 -5.69 -31.52
C GLN A 287 20.01 -5.04 -30.94
N ILE A 288 20.47 -5.49 -29.76
CA ILE A 288 21.71 -5.03 -29.14
C ILE A 288 22.93 -5.32 -30.05
N LYS A 289 23.03 -6.55 -30.56
CA LYS A 289 24.14 -6.96 -31.44
C LYS A 289 24.15 -6.15 -32.73
N ASN A 290 22.99 -5.96 -33.37
CA ASN A 290 22.87 -5.18 -34.59
C ASN A 290 23.31 -3.72 -34.37
N HIS A 291 22.91 -3.11 -33.25
CA HIS A 291 23.35 -1.76 -32.90
C HIS A 291 24.87 -1.67 -32.71
N TYR A 292 25.46 -2.63 -31.98
CA TYR A 292 26.91 -2.69 -31.78
C TYR A 292 27.67 -2.85 -33.11
N ASP A 293 27.21 -3.74 -33.99
CA ASP A 293 27.85 -3.98 -35.29
C ASP A 293 27.78 -2.73 -36.19
N LEU A 294 26.68 -1.96 -36.15
CA LEU A 294 26.55 -0.68 -36.85
C LEU A 294 27.54 0.37 -36.31
N LEU A 295 27.66 0.48 -34.99
CA LEU A 295 28.62 1.41 -34.37
C LEU A 295 30.07 1.04 -34.71
N LYS A 296 30.40 -0.25 -34.72
CA LYS A 296 31.70 -0.79 -35.16
C LYS A 296 32.03 -0.40 -36.60
N GLN A 297 31.08 -0.55 -37.51
CA GLN A 297 31.25 -0.15 -38.92
C GLN A 297 31.42 1.37 -39.06
N GLY A 298 30.78 2.15 -38.18
CA GLY A 298 30.92 3.61 -38.09
C GLY A 298 32.24 4.10 -37.45
N GLY A 299 33.18 3.21 -37.14
CA GLY A 299 34.50 3.56 -36.60
C GLY A 299 34.61 3.57 -35.08
N LEU A 300 33.59 3.08 -34.35
CA LEU A 300 33.70 2.87 -32.90
C LEU A 300 34.55 1.61 -32.63
N HIS A 301 35.84 1.80 -32.39
CA HIS A 301 36.76 0.73 -32.00
C HIS A 301 37.05 0.80 -30.49
N ASP A 302 37.16 -0.37 -29.86
CA ASP A 302 37.63 -0.58 -28.48
C ASP A 302 36.85 0.01 -27.28
N THR A 303 35.63 0.54 -27.48
CA THR A 303 34.81 1.00 -26.34
C THR A 303 33.65 0.05 -26.06
N LYS A 304 33.44 -0.30 -24.78
CA LYS A 304 32.24 -1.02 -24.35
C LYS A 304 31.01 -0.10 -24.41
N LEU A 305 29.86 -0.66 -24.76
CA LEU A 305 28.57 0.04 -24.66
C LEU A 305 28.13 0.10 -23.21
N SER A 306 27.84 1.29 -22.73
CA SER A 306 27.22 1.53 -21.42
C SER A 306 25.72 1.21 -21.49
N VAL A 307 25.26 0.29 -20.65
CA VAL A 307 23.89 -0.22 -20.62
C VAL A 307 23.28 0.02 -19.25
N LEU A 308 22.04 0.51 -19.23
CA LEU A 308 21.20 0.54 -18.04
C LEU A 308 20.03 -0.43 -18.21
N GLU A 309 19.92 -1.44 -17.35
CA GLU A 309 18.72 -2.25 -17.23
C GLU A 309 17.80 -1.65 -16.17
N LEU A 310 16.54 -1.38 -16.54
CA LEU A 310 15.52 -0.82 -15.66
C LEU A 310 14.57 -1.91 -15.18
N GLY A 311 14.39 -2.02 -13.86
CA GLY A 311 13.53 -3.05 -13.25
C GLY A 311 14.12 -4.44 -13.47
N ALA A 312 15.37 -4.62 -13.04
CA ALA A 312 16.12 -5.86 -13.28
C ALA A 312 15.54 -7.08 -12.52
N GLY A 313 14.66 -6.85 -11.54
CA GLY A 313 14.07 -7.89 -10.73
C GLY A 313 15.14 -8.79 -10.11
N THR A 314 15.03 -10.09 -10.34
CA THR A 314 16.01 -11.07 -9.84
C THR A 314 17.23 -11.26 -10.76
N GLY A 315 17.35 -10.49 -11.84
CA GLY A 315 18.52 -10.46 -12.74
C GLY A 315 18.50 -11.44 -13.91
N LEU A 316 17.35 -12.01 -14.27
CA LEU A 316 17.28 -13.02 -15.34
C LEU A 316 17.75 -12.48 -16.69
N CYS A 317 17.35 -11.26 -17.06
CA CYS A 317 17.82 -10.58 -18.26
C CYS A 317 19.26 -10.11 -18.09
N SER A 318 19.63 -9.56 -16.93
CA SER A 318 21.02 -9.17 -16.62
C SER A 318 22.01 -10.29 -16.94
N LEU A 319 21.75 -11.52 -16.49
CA LEU A 319 22.61 -12.68 -16.72
C LEU A 319 22.75 -13.04 -18.21
N GLU A 320 21.74 -12.76 -19.04
CA GLU A 320 21.81 -12.94 -20.49
C GLU A 320 22.63 -11.84 -21.17
N LEU A 321 22.52 -10.60 -20.70
CA LEU A 321 23.31 -9.47 -21.21
C LEU A 321 24.81 -9.62 -20.90
N LEU A 322 25.17 -10.19 -19.76
CA LEU A 322 26.58 -10.41 -19.37
C LEU A 322 27.35 -11.35 -20.29
N LYS A 323 26.65 -12.16 -21.10
CA LYS A 323 27.27 -13.01 -22.13
C LYS A 323 27.94 -12.19 -23.24
N TYR A 324 27.70 -10.87 -23.30
CA TYR A 324 28.27 -9.96 -24.28
C TYR A 324 29.36 -9.08 -23.65
N PRO A 325 30.66 -9.41 -23.82
CA PRO A 325 31.75 -8.73 -23.15
C PRO A 325 31.94 -7.26 -23.58
N PHE A 326 31.31 -6.86 -24.69
CA PHE A 326 31.27 -5.49 -25.16
C PHE A 326 30.24 -4.61 -24.42
N LEU A 327 29.49 -5.15 -23.46
CA LEU A 327 28.58 -4.38 -22.61
C LEU A 327 29.24 -4.05 -21.26
N ALA A 328 28.91 -2.88 -20.73
CA ALA A 328 29.17 -2.45 -19.36
C ALA A 328 27.82 -2.14 -18.72
N LEU A 329 27.39 -2.98 -17.77
CA LEU A 329 26.02 -3.05 -17.30
C LEU A 329 25.84 -2.40 -15.92
N ASP A 330 24.90 -1.48 -15.83
CA ASP A 330 24.27 -0.99 -14.61
C ASP A 330 22.87 -1.63 -14.53
N VAL A 331 22.52 -2.25 -13.40
CA VAL A 331 21.18 -2.82 -13.16
C VAL A 331 20.47 -2.00 -12.10
N LEU A 332 19.30 -1.45 -12.44
CA LEU A 332 18.48 -0.65 -11.55
C LEU A 332 17.28 -1.46 -11.08
N GLU A 333 17.11 -1.54 -9.77
CA GLU A 333 15.95 -2.18 -9.15
C GLU A 333 15.51 -1.36 -7.92
N ILE A 334 14.22 -1.24 -7.71
CA ILE A 334 13.66 -0.49 -6.57
C ILE A 334 13.46 -1.40 -5.37
N ASP A 335 13.13 -2.67 -5.61
CA ASP A 335 12.89 -3.69 -4.59
C ASP A 335 14.19 -4.12 -3.91
N THR A 336 14.25 -3.91 -2.60
CA THR A 336 15.43 -4.21 -1.79
C THR A 336 15.78 -5.70 -1.79
N GLU A 337 14.81 -6.60 -1.79
CA GLU A 337 15.06 -8.05 -1.79
C GLU A 337 15.56 -8.53 -3.15
N CYS A 338 15.01 -7.97 -4.24
CA CYS A 338 15.55 -8.19 -5.58
C CYS A 338 17.00 -7.71 -5.71
N CYS A 339 17.32 -6.53 -5.14
CA CYS A 339 18.70 -6.02 -5.09
C CYS A 339 19.66 -6.97 -4.36
N LYS A 340 19.20 -7.61 -3.27
CA LYS A 340 20.00 -8.62 -2.55
C LYS A 340 20.26 -9.85 -3.42
N ILE A 341 19.26 -10.33 -4.15
CA ILE A 341 19.42 -11.46 -5.09
C ILE A 341 20.39 -11.08 -6.20
N LEU A 342 20.23 -9.90 -6.79
CA LEU A 342 21.14 -9.36 -7.81
C LEU A 342 22.58 -9.29 -7.30
N ALA A 343 22.80 -8.83 -6.07
CA ALA A 343 24.14 -8.74 -5.49
C ALA A 343 24.72 -10.11 -5.09
N ALA A 344 23.89 -11.15 -4.96
CA ALA A 344 24.30 -12.49 -4.58
C ALA A 344 24.67 -13.39 -5.76
N HIS A 345 24.35 -13.00 -7.00
CA HIS A 345 24.78 -13.76 -8.18
C HIS A 345 26.31 -13.85 -8.27
N PRO A 346 26.88 -15.00 -8.67
CA PRO A 346 28.33 -15.15 -8.85
C PRO A 346 28.95 -14.09 -9.79
N GLU A 347 28.17 -13.63 -10.76
CA GLU A 347 28.55 -12.64 -11.76
C GLU A 347 28.40 -11.18 -11.27
N ALA A 348 27.93 -10.94 -10.04
CA ALA A 348 27.67 -9.59 -9.53
C ALA A 348 28.89 -8.66 -9.56
N CYS A 349 30.12 -9.18 -9.60
CA CYS A 349 31.32 -8.36 -9.78
C CYS A 349 31.46 -7.74 -11.19
N THR A 350 30.61 -8.12 -12.14
CA THR A 350 30.67 -7.70 -13.55
C THR A 350 29.66 -6.62 -13.94
N TYR A 351 28.75 -6.27 -13.04
CA TYR A 351 27.77 -5.20 -13.18
C TYR A 351 27.62 -4.42 -11.88
N ASN A 352 27.00 -3.25 -11.93
CA ASN A 352 26.73 -2.45 -10.76
C ASN A 352 25.24 -2.51 -10.39
N VAL A 353 24.93 -2.92 -9.17
CA VAL A 353 23.56 -2.93 -8.63
C VAL A 353 23.23 -1.56 -8.07
N ILE A 354 22.17 -0.95 -8.58
CA ILE A 354 21.68 0.35 -8.14
C ILE A 354 20.29 0.14 -7.57
N GLN A 355 20.14 0.42 -6.28
CA GLN A 355 18.81 0.51 -5.69
C GLN A 355 18.19 1.87 -6.00
N GLY A 356 17.09 1.93 -6.76
CA GLY A 356 16.44 3.19 -7.08
C GLY A 356 15.19 3.08 -7.95
N ASP A 357 14.40 4.16 -7.97
CA ASP A 357 13.16 4.26 -8.74
C ASP A 357 13.44 4.57 -10.22
N ALA A 358 13.02 3.69 -11.11
CA ALA A 358 13.16 3.83 -12.57
C ALA A 358 12.49 5.11 -13.13
N VAL A 359 11.51 5.68 -12.43
CA VAL A 359 10.87 6.95 -12.80
C VAL A 359 11.76 8.16 -12.55
N SER A 360 12.68 8.09 -11.58
CA SER A 360 13.47 9.25 -11.12
C SER A 360 14.99 9.09 -11.22
N TYR A 361 15.51 7.87 -11.24
CA TYR A 361 16.94 7.62 -11.38
C TYR A 361 17.46 8.13 -12.73
N CYS A 362 18.42 9.05 -12.69
CA CYS A 362 18.97 9.63 -13.90
C CYS A 362 20.48 9.85 -13.80
N LYS A 363 21.25 9.13 -14.61
CA LYS A 363 22.58 9.57 -15.05
C LYS A 363 22.43 10.15 -16.45
N ARG A 364 22.20 11.46 -16.50
CA ARG A 364 21.82 12.15 -17.73
C ARG A 364 22.83 11.91 -18.85
N HIS A 365 22.34 11.48 -20.02
CA HIS A 365 23.10 11.25 -21.24
C HIS A 365 24.31 10.33 -21.05
N SER A 366 24.19 9.32 -20.20
CA SER A 366 25.29 8.46 -19.79
C SER A 366 25.28 7.08 -20.46
N TYR A 367 24.15 6.63 -20.99
CA TYR A 367 24.02 5.27 -21.52
C TYR A 367 23.86 5.25 -23.04
N ASP A 368 24.51 4.28 -23.68
CA ASP A 368 24.33 3.95 -25.10
C ASP A 368 23.03 3.16 -25.30
N LEU A 369 22.70 2.30 -24.33
CA LEU A 369 21.51 1.47 -24.32
C LEU A 369 20.77 1.58 -22.99
N VAL A 370 19.44 1.62 -23.05
CA VAL A 370 18.57 1.36 -21.90
C VAL A 370 17.70 0.16 -22.27
N VAL A 371 17.61 -0.83 -21.37
CA VAL A 371 16.86 -2.07 -21.58
C VAL A 371 15.87 -2.25 -20.44
N SER A 372 14.69 -2.79 -20.74
CA SER A 372 13.74 -3.23 -19.72
C SER A 372 13.03 -4.49 -20.17
N THR A 373 12.77 -5.42 -19.24
CA THR A 373 12.04 -6.67 -19.50
C THR A 373 10.96 -6.85 -18.45
N PHE A 374 9.69 -6.90 -18.86
CA PHE A 374 8.53 -7.02 -17.96
C PHE A 374 8.54 -6.02 -16.78
N ALA A 375 9.17 -4.86 -16.97
CA ALA A 375 9.26 -3.83 -15.92
C ALA A 375 8.23 -2.71 -16.15
N HIS A 376 7.81 -2.50 -17.39
CA HIS A 376 7.04 -1.32 -17.77
C HIS A 376 5.66 -1.36 -17.11
N ASP A 377 5.01 -2.51 -17.08
CA ASP A 377 3.73 -2.80 -16.41
C ASP A 377 3.77 -2.61 -14.89
N HIS A 378 4.93 -2.59 -14.25
CA HIS A 378 5.04 -2.21 -12.82
C HIS A 378 5.04 -0.69 -12.58
N ILE A 379 5.04 0.13 -13.64
CA ILE A 379 4.94 1.59 -13.56
C ILE A 379 3.49 2.04 -13.79
N HIS A 380 2.87 2.61 -12.76
CA HIS A 380 1.49 3.09 -12.83
C HIS A 380 1.29 4.15 -13.94
N TYR A 381 0.11 4.17 -14.56
CA TYR A 381 -0.22 4.99 -15.74
C TYR A 381 -0.02 6.49 -15.58
N ASN A 382 0.10 6.98 -14.37
CA ASN A 382 0.32 8.40 -14.11
C ASN A 382 1.79 8.81 -14.20
N LYS A 383 2.69 7.87 -13.89
CA LYS A 383 4.12 8.05 -13.97
C LYS A 383 4.61 7.74 -15.38
N ARG A 384 3.77 7.17 -16.24
CA ARG A 384 4.11 6.72 -17.60
C ARG A 384 4.90 7.74 -18.43
N PHE A 385 4.45 9.01 -18.41
CA PHE A 385 5.12 10.08 -19.17
C PHE A 385 6.40 10.58 -18.51
N ALA A 386 6.43 10.62 -17.17
CA ALA A 386 7.64 10.95 -16.42
C ALA A 386 8.71 9.87 -16.64
N PHE A 387 8.30 8.60 -16.64
CA PHE A 387 9.16 7.46 -16.88
C PHE A 387 9.74 7.47 -18.29
N ALA A 388 8.91 7.63 -19.33
CA ALA A 388 9.39 7.75 -20.71
C ALA A 388 10.40 8.90 -20.89
N LYS A 389 10.13 10.07 -20.27
CA LYS A 389 11.08 11.20 -20.25
C LYS A 389 12.38 10.87 -19.53
N ASN A 390 12.32 10.11 -18.44
CA ASN A 390 13.50 9.71 -17.68
C ASN A 390 14.38 8.71 -18.46
N ILE A 391 13.77 7.75 -19.15
CA ILE A 391 14.49 6.85 -20.09
C ILE A 391 15.21 7.69 -21.15
N PHE A 392 14.50 8.63 -21.78
CA PHE A 392 15.09 9.55 -22.77
C PHE A 392 16.23 10.38 -22.18
N ALA A 393 16.10 10.85 -20.93
CA ALA A 393 17.12 11.66 -20.28
C ALA A 393 18.42 10.86 -20.00
N ASN A 394 18.30 9.58 -19.65
CA ASN A 394 19.44 8.68 -19.40
C ASN A 394 20.24 8.37 -20.67
N LEU A 395 19.58 8.28 -21.83
CA LEU A 395 20.23 7.95 -23.10
C LEU A 395 21.12 9.08 -23.65
N LYS A 396 22.26 8.69 -24.25
CA LYS A 396 23.08 9.51 -25.14
C LYS A 396 22.32 9.81 -26.44
N LYS A 397 22.78 10.81 -27.19
CA LYS A 397 22.25 11.08 -28.54
C LYS A 397 22.53 9.87 -29.45
N GLY A 398 21.52 9.36 -30.15
CA GLY A 398 21.64 8.16 -30.97
C GLY A 398 21.65 6.84 -30.19
N GLY A 399 21.49 6.88 -28.86
CA GLY A 399 21.30 5.69 -28.04
C GLY A 399 19.93 5.07 -28.23
N LEU A 400 19.79 3.80 -27.85
CA LEU A 400 18.56 3.03 -28.01
C LEU A 400 17.90 2.68 -26.68
N TYR A 401 16.57 2.76 -26.65
CA TYR A 401 15.76 2.08 -25.65
C TYR A 401 15.18 0.79 -26.25
N ILE A 402 15.39 -0.34 -25.59
CA ILE A 402 14.86 -1.63 -26.00
C ILE A 402 13.96 -2.16 -24.87
N MET A 403 12.66 -2.32 -25.16
CA MET A 403 11.67 -2.80 -24.20
C MET A 403 11.18 -4.17 -24.64
N GLY A 404 11.29 -5.17 -23.77
CA GLY A 404 10.59 -6.45 -23.88
C GLY A 404 9.45 -6.48 -22.87
N GLY A 405 8.22 -6.68 -23.32
CA GLY A 405 7.09 -6.56 -22.40
C GLY A 405 5.76 -7.06 -22.92
N GLU A 406 4.83 -7.21 -21.99
CA GLU A 406 3.47 -7.63 -22.27
C GLU A 406 2.59 -6.43 -22.57
N LEU A 407 1.87 -6.51 -23.69
CA LEU A 407 0.88 -5.51 -24.06
C LEU A 407 -0.46 -6.17 -24.33
N LEU A 408 -1.51 -5.55 -23.81
CA LEU A 408 -2.89 -5.99 -24.00
C LEU A 408 -3.44 -5.53 -25.36
N PRO A 409 -4.53 -6.16 -25.85
CA PRO A 409 -5.36 -5.57 -26.88
C PRO A 409 -5.81 -4.17 -26.49
N TYR A 410 -6.12 -3.34 -27.49
CA TYR A 410 -6.66 -2.01 -27.27
C TYR A 410 -7.89 -2.04 -26.36
N TYR A 411 -7.93 -1.13 -25.39
CA TYR A 411 -9.07 -0.89 -24.52
C TYR A 411 -9.30 0.61 -24.34
N SER A 412 -10.56 1.03 -24.28
CA SER A 412 -10.93 2.44 -24.21
C SER A 412 -11.34 2.92 -22.82
N ASN A 413 -11.67 1.98 -21.93
CA ASN A 413 -12.20 2.25 -20.59
C ASN A 413 -11.85 1.09 -19.64
N ASP A 414 -12.20 1.25 -18.35
CA ASP A 414 -11.90 0.28 -17.29
C ASP A 414 -12.52 -1.11 -17.52
N LEU A 415 -13.75 -1.16 -18.03
CA LEU A 415 -14.43 -2.42 -18.31
C LEU A 415 -13.73 -3.18 -19.44
N ASP A 416 -13.37 -2.48 -20.51
CA ASP A 416 -12.61 -3.06 -21.63
C ASP A 416 -11.22 -3.51 -21.16
N ARG A 417 -10.55 -2.72 -20.31
CA ARG A 417 -9.25 -3.10 -19.71
C ARG A 417 -9.36 -4.41 -18.96
N LYS A 418 -10.34 -4.56 -18.08
CA LYS A 418 -10.56 -5.78 -17.30
C LYS A 418 -10.82 -6.99 -18.21
N LYS A 419 -11.63 -6.83 -19.25
CA LYS A 419 -11.85 -7.89 -20.26
C LYS A 419 -10.56 -8.27 -20.98
N ALA A 420 -9.76 -7.28 -21.38
CA ALA A 420 -8.48 -7.50 -22.03
C ALA A 420 -7.48 -8.23 -21.12
N LEU A 421 -7.36 -7.81 -19.86
CA LEU A 421 -6.56 -8.47 -18.81
C LEU A 421 -7.00 -9.93 -18.63
N PHE A 422 -8.28 -10.17 -18.38
CA PHE A 422 -8.82 -11.52 -18.22
C PHE A 422 -8.51 -12.40 -19.42
N LYS A 423 -8.68 -11.87 -20.63
CA LYS A 423 -8.46 -12.63 -21.87
C LYS A 423 -6.98 -12.99 -22.05
N TYR A 424 -6.09 -12.04 -21.79
CA TYR A 424 -4.65 -12.24 -21.91
C TYR A 424 -4.12 -13.23 -20.87
N HIS A 425 -4.35 -12.99 -19.56
CA HIS A 425 -3.84 -13.88 -18.53
C HIS A 425 -4.44 -15.29 -18.62
N ASN A 426 -5.73 -15.45 -18.91
CA ASN A 426 -6.30 -16.79 -19.09
C ASN A 426 -5.69 -17.54 -20.27
N TYR A 427 -5.22 -16.82 -21.31
CA TYR A 427 -4.50 -17.45 -22.41
C TYR A 427 -3.12 -17.94 -21.98
N ILE A 428 -2.37 -17.12 -21.24
CA ILE A 428 -1.05 -17.50 -20.70
C ILE A 428 -1.20 -18.67 -19.70
N ILE A 429 -2.21 -18.63 -18.83
CA ILE A 429 -2.57 -19.70 -17.90
C ILE A 429 -2.88 -21.01 -18.64
N ASP A 430 -3.71 -20.96 -19.68
CA ASP A 430 -4.04 -22.14 -20.48
C ASP A 430 -2.79 -22.71 -21.17
N LEU A 431 -1.91 -21.86 -21.73
CA LEU A 431 -0.63 -22.30 -22.27
C LEU A 431 0.26 -22.96 -21.22
N ALA A 432 0.38 -22.34 -20.03
CA ALA A 432 1.18 -22.89 -18.93
C ALA A 432 0.66 -24.26 -18.51
N LEU A 433 -0.65 -24.42 -18.36
CA LEU A 433 -1.29 -25.68 -17.97
C LEU A 433 -1.15 -26.77 -19.03
N ARG A 434 -1.23 -26.44 -20.33
CA ARG A 434 -0.98 -27.40 -21.43
C ARG A 434 0.44 -27.95 -21.46
N HIS A 435 1.38 -27.25 -20.82
CA HIS A 435 2.77 -27.66 -20.66
C HIS A 435 3.11 -28.13 -19.24
N ASP A 436 2.09 -28.47 -18.43
CA ASP A 436 2.21 -28.93 -17.04
C ASP A 436 2.97 -27.97 -16.11
N ARG A 437 2.93 -26.66 -16.40
CA ARG A 437 3.58 -25.60 -15.60
C ARG A 437 2.62 -24.99 -14.58
N VAL A 438 2.21 -25.78 -13.59
CA VAL A 438 1.20 -25.38 -12.59
C VAL A 438 1.61 -24.12 -11.81
N GLN A 439 2.86 -24.05 -11.33
CA GLN A 439 3.34 -22.89 -10.57
C GLN A 439 3.30 -21.58 -11.37
N LEU A 440 3.58 -21.66 -12.68
CA LEU A 440 3.47 -20.51 -13.57
C LEU A 440 2.02 -20.05 -13.74
N SER A 441 1.07 -20.99 -13.82
CA SER A 441 -0.35 -20.65 -13.86
C SER A 441 -0.84 -19.96 -12.58
N GLU A 442 -0.29 -20.32 -11.42
CA GLU A 442 -0.59 -19.67 -10.14
C GLU A 442 0.00 -18.26 -10.09
N LEU A 443 1.23 -18.08 -10.55
CA LEU A 443 1.88 -16.77 -10.67
C LEU A 443 1.05 -15.84 -11.57
N GLU A 444 0.63 -16.32 -12.73
CA GLU A 444 -0.21 -15.56 -13.67
C GLU A 444 -1.57 -15.19 -13.09
N ASN A 445 -2.18 -16.07 -12.31
CA ASN A 445 -3.45 -15.76 -11.65
C ASN A 445 -3.28 -14.66 -10.58
N ASN A 446 -2.13 -14.63 -9.90
CA ASN A 446 -1.78 -13.56 -8.97
C ASN A 446 -1.51 -12.24 -9.69
N ALA A 447 -0.83 -12.26 -10.85
CA ALA A 447 -0.63 -11.10 -11.70
C ALA A 447 -1.97 -10.54 -12.20
N LEU A 448 -2.87 -11.40 -12.69
CA LEU A 448 -4.24 -11.04 -13.07
C LEU A 448 -4.97 -10.35 -11.92
N LYS A 449 -4.93 -10.92 -10.71
CA LYS A 449 -5.55 -10.31 -9.54
C LYS A 449 -4.95 -8.93 -9.22
N SER A 450 -3.62 -8.82 -9.25
CA SER A 450 -2.91 -7.55 -9.05
C SER A 450 -3.34 -6.47 -10.07
N GLY A 451 -3.50 -6.84 -11.34
CA GLY A 451 -3.92 -5.91 -12.39
C GLY A 451 -5.41 -5.55 -12.35
N LEU A 452 -6.27 -6.46 -11.89
CA LEU A 452 -7.68 -6.16 -11.64
C LEU A 452 -7.84 -5.16 -10.48
N ASP A 453 -7.04 -5.33 -9.43
CA ASP A 453 -7.05 -4.49 -8.22
C ASP A 453 -6.20 -3.22 -8.36
N MET A 454 -5.45 -3.07 -9.46
CA MET A 454 -4.55 -1.93 -9.74
C MET A 454 -3.49 -1.74 -8.64
N VAL A 455 -2.87 -2.84 -8.20
CA VAL A 455 -1.94 -2.84 -7.06
C VAL A 455 -0.49 -2.80 -7.51
N GLY A 456 -0.10 -3.61 -8.51
CA GLY A 456 1.28 -3.68 -8.99
C GLY A 456 1.45 -4.06 -10.46
N ASP A 457 0.38 -4.41 -11.17
CA ASP A 457 0.43 -4.75 -12.60
C ASP A 457 -0.49 -3.82 -13.41
N PHE A 458 0.11 -2.90 -14.15
CA PHE A 458 -0.52 -1.83 -14.93
C PHE A 458 -0.27 -2.03 -16.42
N LYS A 459 -0.61 -3.21 -16.96
CA LYS A 459 -0.43 -3.51 -18.39
C LYS A 459 -1.02 -2.44 -19.29
N ARG A 460 -0.31 -2.14 -20.38
CA ARG A 460 -0.71 -1.15 -21.39
C ARG A 460 -1.21 -1.86 -22.63
N HIS A 461 -1.94 -1.13 -23.47
CA HIS A 461 -2.08 -1.53 -24.88
C HIS A 461 -1.03 -0.81 -25.74
N GLU A 462 -0.76 -1.31 -26.93
CA GLU A 462 0.30 -0.83 -27.83
C GLU A 462 0.23 0.69 -28.10
N ALA A 463 -0.93 1.20 -28.51
CA ALA A 463 -1.13 2.63 -28.76
C ALA A 463 -0.82 3.52 -27.54
N MET A 464 -1.06 3.04 -26.33
CA MET A 464 -0.78 3.77 -25.10
C MET A 464 0.73 3.87 -24.89
N PHE A 465 1.42 2.74 -25.02
CA PHE A 465 2.86 2.69 -24.87
C PHE A 465 3.59 3.51 -25.95
N GLU A 466 3.16 3.43 -27.21
CA GLU A 466 3.74 4.20 -28.30
C GLU A 466 3.53 5.73 -28.13
N GLU A 467 2.37 6.14 -27.60
CA GLU A 467 2.11 7.54 -27.20
C GLU A 467 3.07 8.00 -26.10
N GLU A 468 3.26 7.19 -25.05
CA GLU A 468 4.19 7.50 -23.95
C GLU A 468 5.59 7.80 -24.47
N MET A 469 6.12 6.89 -25.31
CA MET A 469 7.48 6.98 -25.82
C MET A 469 7.65 8.16 -26.79
N SER A 470 6.72 8.32 -27.74
CA SER A 470 6.77 9.44 -28.70
C SER A 470 6.67 10.81 -28.01
N SER A 471 5.87 10.94 -26.94
CA SER A 471 5.74 12.18 -26.17
C SER A 471 7.05 12.62 -25.47
N ALA A 472 7.96 11.67 -25.21
CA ALA A 472 9.28 11.94 -24.64
C ALA A 472 10.33 12.33 -25.71
N GLY A 473 9.99 12.21 -27.00
CA GLY A 473 10.87 12.54 -28.12
C GLY A 473 11.51 11.34 -28.81
N PHE A 474 11.11 10.11 -28.46
CA PHE A 474 11.64 8.91 -29.11
C PHE A 474 11.12 8.73 -30.54
N THR A 475 11.95 8.12 -31.38
CA THR A 475 11.57 7.62 -32.71
C THR A 475 11.50 6.09 -32.68
N LEU A 476 10.38 5.51 -33.10
CA LEU A 476 10.23 4.06 -33.19
C LEU A 476 11.08 3.51 -34.34
N MET A 477 11.99 2.59 -34.04
CA MET A 477 12.90 1.96 -35.01
C MET A 477 12.42 0.58 -35.42
N ALA A 478 11.98 -0.23 -34.44
CA ALA A 478 11.49 -1.58 -34.67
C ALA A 478 10.42 -1.96 -33.65
N LYS A 479 9.49 -2.81 -34.09
CA LYS A 479 8.43 -3.42 -33.29
C LYS A 479 8.25 -4.85 -33.76
N ALA A 480 8.44 -5.81 -32.85
CA ALA A 480 8.27 -7.22 -33.13
C ALA A 480 7.37 -7.86 -32.07
N LYS A 481 6.38 -8.64 -32.50
CA LYS A 481 5.54 -9.45 -31.61
C LYS A 481 6.16 -10.84 -31.52
N MET A 482 6.43 -11.33 -30.32
CA MET A 482 7.02 -12.66 -30.08
C MET A 482 5.93 -13.74 -29.99
N GLY A 483 4.78 -13.38 -29.42
CA GLY A 483 3.61 -14.24 -29.43
C GLY A 483 2.47 -13.73 -28.56
N PRO A 484 1.26 -14.25 -28.74
CA PRO A 484 0.88 -15.21 -29.79
C PRO A 484 0.85 -14.56 -31.18
N LEU A 485 1.36 -15.26 -32.20
CA LEU A 485 1.47 -14.74 -33.59
C LEU A 485 0.22 -15.00 -34.43
N ASP A 486 -0.56 -16.02 -34.05
CA ASP A 486 -1.77 -16.47 -34.72
C ASP A 486 -3.03 -15.73 -34.23
N ARG A 487 -2.87 -14.82 -33.26
CA ARG A 487 -3.97 -14.11 -32.60
C ARG A 487 -3.64 -12.65 -32.36
N ASP A 488 -4.43 -11.77 -32.95
CA ASP A 488 -4.37 -10.32 -32.67
C ASP A 488 -5.35 -9.90 -31.57
N ASP A 489 -6.26 -10.80 -31.20
CA ASP A 489 -7.32 -10.52 -30.23
C ASP A 489 -6.90 -10.78 -28.77
N VAL A 490 -5.70 -11.31 -28.53
CA VAL A 490 -5.17 -11.72 -27.20
C VAL A 490 -3.75 -11.19 -27.00
N GLY A 491 -3.62 -9.87 -26.89
CA GLY A 491 -2.39 -9.16 -26.48
C GLY A 491 -1.12 -9.74 -27.09
N GLY A 492 -0.03 -9.66 -26.35
CA GLY A 492 1.17 -10.41 -26.65
C GLY A 492 2.39 -9.92 -25.91
N VAL A 493 3.47 -10.68 -26.05
CA VAL A 493 4.82 -10.26 -25.70
C VAL A 493 5.43 -9.58 -26.91
N PHE A 494 5.95 -8.38 -26.71
CA PHE A 494 6.54 -7.54 -27.76
C PHE A 494 7.96 -7.13 -27.42
N VAL A 495 8.77 -6.91 -28.45
CA VAL A 495 10.02 -6.18 -28.36
C VAL A 495 9.90 -4.91 -29.17
N TYR A 496 10.14 -3.78 -28.52
CA TYR A 496 10.19 -2.46 -29.11
C TYR A 496 11.61 -1.90 -29.05
N THR A 497 12.05 -1.28 -30.13
CA THR A 497 13.30 -0.51 -30.17
C THR A 497 13.01 0.92 -30.56
N PHE A 498 13.43 1.86 -29.72
CA PHE A 498 13.31 3.29 -29.95
C PHE A 498 14.68 3.96 -29.97
N SER A 499 14.89 4.93 -30.87
CA SER A 499 16.07 5.79 -30.86
C SER A 499 15.78 7.15 -30.22
N LYS A 500 16.79 7.68 -29.55
CA LYS A 500 16.80 9.06 -29.07
C LYS A 500 17.29 10.07 -30.10
#